data_AF-A0A3M1J9E1-F1
#
_entry.id   AF-A0A3M1J9E1-F1
#
_cell.length_a   1.000
_cell.length_b   1.000
_cell.length_c   1.000
_cell.angle_alpha   90.00
_cell.angle_beta   90.00
_cell.angle_gamma   90.00
#
_symmetry.space_group_name_H-M   'P 1'
#
loop_
_entity.id
_entity.type
_entity.pdbx_description
1 polymer ?
#
loop_
_entity_poly.entity_id
_entity_poly.type
_entity_poly.pdbx_seq_one_letter_code
_entity_poly.pdbx_strand_id
1 'polypeptide(L)'
;MTTANVSPKNTGWIDRAVRALLGLAFFQLAFFWLGGFWAVLFYALGALMFVTAIVGICPLYKALGLNTNASGKTPGKVWIAVWAIVFVALLAGGSYASDFFSKKFYLEDFNAMNNYYKQALFFTGQEKREQAVENYDQLVVAYADFETKYQNYHPYALKGDAQFNSDLTRIEGMIAAAADNVHSGDLHQAHLMLEEVRPVFQDIFKRNNFSMLAVALVDFHDAMELMLDAATAQDAAQVQAIYPEVSQKLQAVEAEANDAEIQAIRANLDNLLNLAQQGAVEDMPAQGDQLKSSFVKVYLQRG
;
A
#
# COMPACT_ATOMS: atom_id res chain seq x y z
N MET A 1 25.54 41.47 44.31
CA MET A 1 25.43 41.19 42.86
C MET A 1 25.12 39.71 42.71
N THR A 2 23.87 39.38 42.45
CA THR A 2 23.40 38.01 42.22
C THR A 2 23.91 37.54 40.86
N THR A 3 24.80 36.56 40.86
CA THR A 3 25.17 35.83 39.65
C THR A 3 23.94 35.08 39.16
N ALA A 4 23.25 35.64 38.17
CA ALA A 4 22.22 34.91 37.44
C ALA A 4 22.91 33.70 36.81
N ASN A 5 22.61 32.50 37.33
CA ASN A 5 23.00 31.24 36.71
C ASN A 5 22.32 31.18 35.34
N VAL A 6 23.02 31.62 34.29
CA VAL A 6 22.58 31.41 32.91
C VAL A 6 22.65 29.91 32.67
N SER A 7 21.49 29.26 32.65
CA SER A 7 21.40 27.85 32.29
C SER A 7 22.07 27.66 30.92
N PRO A 8 23.01 26.71 30.76
CA PRO A 8 23.69 26.49 29.49
C PRO A 8 22.76 25.98 28.37
N LYS A 9 21.50 25.66 28.72
CA LYS A 9 20.46 25.16 27.82
C LYS A 9 19.59 26.31 27.29
N ASN A 10 19.54 26.45 25.96
CA ASN A 10 18.73 27.46 25.27
C ASN A 10 17.39 26.92 24.74
N THR A 11 17.10 25.63 24.93
CA THR A 11 15.81 25.04 24.56
C THR A 11 14.96 24.69 25.78
N GLY A 12 13.74 25.23 25.80
CA GLY A 12 12.73 24.93 26.83
C GLY A 12 12.16 23.52 26.69
N TRP A 13 11.40 23.07 27.67
CA TRP A 13 10.89 21.69 27.69
C TRP A 13 9.94 21.38 26.52
N ILE A 14 9.08 22.33 26.12
CA ILE A 14 8.14 22.17 24.99
C ILE A 14 8.91 21.98 23.69
N ASP A 15 9.92 22.83 23.46
CA ASP A 15 10.78 22.76 22.26
C ASP A 15 11.47 21.39 22.16
N ARG A 16 11.97 20.88 23.30
CA ARG A 16 12.59 19.54 23.37
C ARG A 16 11.57 18.43 23.09
N ALA A 17 10.35 18.53 23.59
CA ALA A 17 9.30 17.54 23.35
C ALA A 17 8.85 17.53 21.87
N VAL A 18 8.66 18.70 21.26
CA VAL A 18 8.33 18.85 19.84
C VAL A 18 9.45 18.27 18.96
N ARG A 19 10.73 18.58 19.26
CA ARG A 19 11.87 18.00 18.55
C ARG A 19 11.93 16.48 18.66
N ALA A 20 11.60 15.91 19.83
CA ALA A 20 11.53 14.46 20.00
C ALA A 20 10.44 13.84 19.11
N LEU A 21 9.24 14.44 19.03
CA LEU A 21 8.18 13.98 18.13
C LEU A 21 8.57 14.13 16.65
N LEU A 22 9.16 15.25 16.25
CA LEU A 22 9.63 15.44 14.87
C LEU A 22 10.73 14.44 14.50
N GLY A 23 11.67 14.18 15.41
CA GLY A 23 12.69 13.16 15.23
C GLY A 23 12.08 11.78 15.03
N LEU A 24 11.10 11.42 15.87
CA LEU A 24 10.36 10.17 15.75
C LEU A 24 9.61 10.06 14.41
N ALA A 25 8.93 11.13 13.98
CA ALA A 25 8.23 11.16 12.70
C ALA A 25 9.18 10.95 11.51
N PHE A 26 10.35 11.62 11.51
CA PHE A 26 11.37 11.40 10.47
C PHE A 26 11.94 9.99 10.48
N PHE A 27 12.14 9.38 11.66
CA PHE A 27 12.56 7.99 11.73
C PHE A 27 11.52 7.03 11.18
N GLN A 28 10.23 7.23 11.49
CA GLN A 28 9.16 6.41 10.91
C GLN A 28 9.06 6.60 9.39
N LEU A 29 9.15 7.85 8.91
CA LEU A 29 9.14 8.13 7.47
C LEU A 29 10.31 7.44 6.75
N ALA A 30 11.53 7.59 7.27
CA ALA A 30 12.71 6.92 6.73
C ALA A 30 12.59 5.39 6.73
N PHE A 31 12.04 4.84 7.81
CA PHE A 31 11.98 3.40 8.01
C PHE A 31 10.87 2.71 7.23
N PHE A 32 9.69 3.32 7.09
CA PHE A 32 8.55 2.65 6.46
C PHE A 32 8.27 3.12 5.03
N TRP A 33 8.65 4.35 4.67
CA TRP A 33 8.11 5.02 3.47
C TRP A 33 9.17 5.47 2.46
N LEU A 34 10.45 5.45 2.85
CA LEU A 34 11.54 5.92 2.01
C LEU A 34 12.55 4.81 1.75
N GLY A 35 13.19 4.93 0.59
CA GLY A 35 14.29 4.08 0.16
C GLY A 35 15.51 4.92 -0.28
N GLY A 36 16.63 4.24 -0.51
CA GLY A 36 17.87 4.84 -1.01
C GLY A 36 18.33 6.08 -0.24
N PHE A 37 18.74 7.12 -0.98
CA PHE A 37 19.26 8.38 -0.44
C PHE A 37 18.29 9.10 0.51
N TRP A 38 17.00 9.11 0.18
CA TRP A 38 15.99 9.83 0.96
C TRP A 38 15.83 9.23 2.36
N ALA A 39 15.88 7.90 2.49
CA ALA A 39 15.85 7.26 3.80
C ALA A 39 17.03 7.72 4.67
N VAL A 40 18.26 7.71 4.12
CA VAL A 40 19.48 8.14 4.82
C VAL A 40 19.38 9.61 5.28
N LEU A 41 18.90 10.49 4.40
CA LEU A 41 18.70 11.91 4.74
C LEU A 41 17.74 12.07 5.92
N PHE A 42 16.59 11.40 5.90
CA PHE A 42 15.60 11.52 6.97
C PHE A 42 16.05 10.84 8.27
N TYR A 43 16.84 9.77 8.21
CA TYR A 43 17.52 9.26 9.40
C TYR A 43 18.46 10.30 10.02
N ALA A 44 19.26 10.99 9.21
CA ALA A 44 20.17 12.02 9.70
C ALA A 44 19.42 13.21 10.32
N LEU A 45 18.34 13.67 9.67
CA LEU A 45 17.47 14.73 10.19
C LEU A 45 16.79 14.30 11.50
N GLY A 46 16.28 13.06 11.56
CA GLY A 46 15.68 12.48 12.75
C GLY A 46 16.67 12.44 13.92
N ALA A 47 17.89 11.95 13.67
CA ALA A 47 18.96 11.91 14.66
C ALA A 47 19.34 13.31 15.15
N LEU A 48 19.47 14.30 14.25
CA LEU A 48 19.74 15.68 14.62
C LEU A 48 18.66 16.26 15.54
N MET A 49 17.38 16.06 15.21
CA MET A 49 16.26 16.51 16.04
C MET A 49 16.26 15.82 17.41
N PHE A 50 16.49 14.53 17.45
CA PHE A 50 16.50 13.76 18.69
C PHE A 50 17.69 14.13 19.60
N VAL A 51 18.90 14.26 19.04
CA VAL A 51 20.09 14.69 19.78
C VAL A 51 19.89 16.09 20.35
N THR A 52 19.37 17.04 19.57
CA THR A 52 19.11 18.40 20.06
C THR A 52 18.00 18.44 21.14
N ALA A 53 17.01 17.55 21.06
CA ALA A 53 16.02 17.34 22.12
C ALA A 53 16.66 16.84 23.43
N ILE A 54 17.58 15.88 23.35
CA ILE A 54 18.26 15.31 24.53
C ILE A 54 19.20 16.35 25.17
N VAL A 55 20.10 16.94 24.39
CA VAL A 55 21.13 17.87 24.89
C VAL A 55 20.51 19.14 25.47
N GLY A 56 19.40 19.61 24.89
CA GLY A 56 18.76 20.85 25.32
C GLY A 56 19.50 22.11 24.83
N ILE A 57 20.32 21.95 23.78
CA ILE A 57 21.06 23.03 23.12
C ILE A 57 20.80 22.94 21.62
N CYS A 58 20.26 24.01 21.05
CA CYS A 58 20.15 24.17 19.60
C CYS A 58 21.24 25.14 19.11
N PRO A 59 22.22 24.69 18.30
CA PRO A 59 23.27 25.55 17.75
C PRO A 59 22.73 26.73 16.94
N LEU A 60 21.66 26.52 16.17
CA LEU A 60 21.02 27.57 15.38
C LEU A 60 20.40 28.65 16.26
N TYR A 61 19.69 28.28 17.33
CA TYR A 61 19.18 29.25 18.30
C TYR A 61 20.30 30.03 18.97
N LYS A 62 21.44 29.37 19.26
CA LYS A 62 22.60 30.04 19.84
C LYS A 62 23.21 31.06 18.86
N ALA A 63 23.29 30.74 17.57
CA ALA A 63 23.75 31.65 16.54
C ALA A 63 22.80 32.85 16.33
N LEU A 64 21.49 32.64 16.48
CA LEU A 64 20.46 33.67 16.33
C LEU A 64 20.12 34.41 17.64
N GLY A 65 20.79 34.09 18.76
CA GLY A 65 20.51 34.69 20.07
C GLY A 65 19.13 34.31 20.66
N LEU A 66 18.47 33.27 20.15
CA LEU A 66 17.17 32.81 20.62
C LEU A 66 17.30 31.89 21.84
N ASN A 67 16.38 32.03 22.80
CA ASN A 67 16.28 31.17 23.97
C ASN A 67 14.81 30.87 24.31
N THR A 68 14.38 29.63 24.07
CA THR A 68 13.01 29.18 24.38
C THR A 68 12.86 28.69 25.83
N ASN A 69 13.96 28.69 26.60
CA ASN A 69 13.98 28.38 28.03
C ASN A 69 13.93 29.63 28.93
N ALA A 70 13.46 30.77 28.41
CA ALA A 70 13.48 32.05 29.12
C ALA A 70 12.78 32.05 30.49
N SER A 71 11.78 31.18 30.70
CA SER A 71 11.04 31.08 31.97
C SER A 71 11.63 30.09 32.98
N GLY A 72 12.58 29.23 32.57
CA GLY A 72 13.16 28.18 33.41
C GLY A 72 12.15 27.16 33.96
N LYS A 73 10.88 27.20 33.51
CA LYS A 73 9.80 26.37 34.04
C LYS A 73 10.01 24.92 33.63
N THR A 74 10.11 24.04 34.62
CA THR A 74 10.03 22.60 34.42
C THR A 74 8.57 22.18 34.26
N PRO A 75 8.26 21.23 33.36
CA PRO A 75 6.90 20.72 33.23
C PRO A 75 6.50 19.98 34.51
N GLY A 76 5.23 20.11 34.91
CA GLY A 76 4.67 19.26 35.94
C GLY A 76 4.68 17.79 35.51
N LYS A 77 4.72 16.86 36.47
CA LYS A 77 4.76 15.40 36.20
C LYS A 77 3.64 14.93 35.28
N VAL A 78 2.44 15.53 35.39
CA VAL A 78 1.29 15.25 34.53
C VAL A 78 1.61 15.54 33.06
N TRP A 79 2.20 16.69 32.75
CA TRP A 79 2.57 17.04 31.37
C TRP A 79 3.66 16.13 30.82
N ILE A 80 4.64 15.75 31.64
CA ILE A 80 5.65 14.75 31.22
C ILE A 80 4.97 13.44 30.86
N ALA A 81 4.03 12.96 31.68
CA ALA A 81 3.29 11.74 31.41
C ALA A 81 2.45 11.85 30.11
N VAL A 82 1.75 12.97 29.90
CA VAL A 82 0.97 13.21 28.66
C VAL A 82 1.87 13.14 27.43
N TRP A 83 3.01 13.83 27.43
CA TRP A 83 3.93 13.81 26.29
C TRP A 83 4.59 12.45 26.07
N ALA A 84 4.88 11.72 27.15
CA ALA A 84 5.36 10.34 27.05
C ALA A 84 4.30 9.42 26.42
N ILE A 85 3.03 9.56 26.82
CA ILE A 85 1.92 8.80 26.24
C ILE A 85 1.76 9.14 24.76
N VAL A 86 1.79 10.43 24.38
CA VAL A 86 1.71 10.84 22.97
C VAL A 86 2.88 10.29 22.17
N PHE A 87 4.10 10.34 22.71
CA PHE A 87 5.28 9.78 22.06
C PHE A 87 5.15 8.27 21.83
N VAL A 88 4.72 7.51 22.85
CA VAL A 88 4.50 6.06 22.75
C VAL A 88 3.35 5.74 21.79
N ALA A 89 2.25 6.49 21.84
CA ALA A 89 1.12 6.31 20.93
C ALA A 89 1.54 6.57 19.48
N LEU A 90 2.33 7.62 19.21
CA LEU A 90 2.87 7.89 17.89
C LEU A 90 3.87 6.81 17.47
N LEU A 91 4.73 6.35 18.37
CA LEU A 91 5.70 5.29 18.08
C LEU A 91 5.00 3.99 17.69
N ALA A 92 4.14 3.48 18.56
CA ALA A 92 3.46 2.19 18.36
C ALA A 92 2.37 2.28 17.28
N GLY A 93 1.46 3.26 17.39
CA GLY A 93 0.37 3.45 16.45
C GLY A 93 0.87 3.87 15.07
N GLY A 94 1.85 4.77 14.99
CA GLY A 94 2.45 5.18 13.73
C GLY A 94 3.22 4.05 13.04
N SER A 95 3.92 3.20 13.79
CA SER A 95 4.60 2.02 13.22
C SER A 95 3.59 0.97 12.73
N TYR A 96 2.54 0.68 13.51
CA TYR A 96 1.48 -0.24 13.12
C TYR A 96 0.75 0.23 11.85
N ALA A 97 0.33 1.51 11.83
CA ALA A 97 -0.32 2.09 10.66
C ALA A 97 0.61 2.09 9.45
N SER A 98 1.90 2.43 9.62
CA SER A 98 2.86 2.45 8.52
C SER A 98 3.14 1.06 7.94
N ASP A 99 3.26 0.03 8.77
CA ASP A 99 3.36 -1.35 8.29
C ASP A 99 2.14 -1.73 7.44
N PHE A 100 0.93 -1.53 8.00
CA PHE A 100 -0.32 -1.82 7.32
C PHE A 100 -0.44 -1.09 5.97
N PHE A 101 -0.25 0.23 5.94
CA PHE A 101 -0.42 0.99 4.70
C PHE A 101 0.69 0.73 3.69
N SER A 102 1.94 0.49 4.11
CA SER A 102 3.03 0.16 3.17
C SER A 102 2.77 -1.19 2.46
N LYS A 103 2.23 -2.18 3.18
CA LYS A 103 1.78 -3.45 2.59
C LYS A 103 0.62 -3.24 1.62
N LYS A 104 -0.38 -2.47 2.05
CA LYS A 104 -1.54 -2.14 1.23
C LYS A 104 -1.13 -1.52 -0.11
N PHE A 105 -0.32 -0.46 -0.09
CA PHE A 105 0.10 0.21 -1.33
C PHE A 105 0.90 -0.72 -2.25
N TYR A 106 1.73 -1.59 -1.68
CA TYR A 106 2.40 -2.63 -2.46
C TYR A 106 1.43 -3.59 -3.17
N LEU A 107 0.36 -4.02 -2.48
CA LEU A 107 -0.66 -4.87 -3.08
C LEU A 107 -1.47 -4.14 -4.15
N GLU A 108 -1.77 -2.87 -3.97
CA GLU A 108 -2.45 -2.03 -4.98
C GLU A 108 -1.57 -1.88 -6.23
N ASP A 109 -0.31 -1.48 -6.07
CA ASP A 109 0.63 -1.35 -7.19
C ASP A 109 0.88 -2.69 -7.89
N PHE A 110 0.99 -3.78 -7.10
CA PHE A 110 1.10 -5.13 -7.64
C PHE A 110 -0.13 -5.48 -8.47
N ASN A 111 -1.34 -5.26 -7.98
CA ASN A 111 -2.56 -5.63 -8.70
C ASN A 111 -2.80 -4.79 -9.95
N ALA A 112 -2.48 -3.49 -9.91
CA ALA A 112 -2.53 -2.63 -11.09
C ALA A 112 -1.64 -3.18 -12.23
N MET A 113 -0.40 -3.56 -11.92
CA MET A 113 0.50 -4.21 -12.90
C MET A 113 0.02 -5.62 -13.28
N ASN A 114 -0.35 -6.42 -12.29
CA ASN A 114 -0.73 -7.82 -12.44
C ASN A 114 -2.04 -7.99 -13.24
N ASN A 115 -2.86 -6.94 -13.36
CA ASN A 115 -3.99 -6.92 -14.26
C ASN A 115 -3.54 -7.14 -15.72
N TYR A 116 -2.56 -6.38 -16.20
CA TYR A 116 -2.02 -6.56 -17.56
C TYR A 116 -1.40 -7.94 -17.75
N TYR A 117 -0.70 -8.45 -16.73
CA TYR A 117 -0.18 -9.82 -16.75
C TYR A 117 -1.28 -10.87 -16.91
N LYS A 118 -2.36 -10.79 -16.12
CA LYS A 118 -3.50 -11.72 -16.22
C LYS A 118 -4.16 -11.64 -17.59
N GLN A 119 -4.35 -10.44 -18.14
CA GLN A 119 -4.95 -10.25 -19.45
C GLN A 119 -4.05 -10.79 -20.58
N ALA A 120 -2.75 -10.50 -20.54
CA ALA A 120 -1.79 -11.06 -21.49
C ALA A 120 -1.78 -12.59 -21.43
N LEU A 121 -1.81 -13.17 -20.23
CA LEU A 121 -1.86 -14.62 -20.03
C LEU A 121 -3.18 -15.22 -20.56
N PHE A 122 -4.30 -14.56 -20.34
CA PHE A 122 -5.61 -14.98 -20.82
C PHE A 122 -5.69 -14.97 -22.34
N PHE A 123 -5.28 -13.87 -22.99
CA PHE A 123 -5.37 -13.73 -24.43
C PHE A 123 -4.35 -14.57 -25.19
N THR A 124 -3.15 -14.80 -24.64
CA THR A 124 -2.22 -15.80 -25.19
C THR A 124 -2.82 -17.20 -25.15
N GLY A 125 -3.50 -17.58 -24.06
CA GLY A 125 -4.23 -18.85 -23.94
C GLY A 125 -5.45 -18.98 -24.86
N GLN A 126 -6.05 -17.86 -25.28
CA GLN A 126 -7.14 -17.83 -26.27
C GLN A 126 -6.65 -17.69 -27.73
N GLU A 127 -5.34 -17.67 -27.95
CA GLU A 127 -4.73 -17.41 -29.27
C GLU A 127 -5.17 -16.08 -29.91
N LYS A 128 -5.55 -15.10 -29.09
CA LYS A 128 -5.99 -13.77 -29.52
C LYS A 128 -4.82 -12.79 -29.57
N ARG A 129 -4.10 -12.78 -30.69
CA ARG A 129 -2.82 -12.06 -30.82
C ARG A 129 -2.91 -10.56 -30.56
N GLU A 130 -3.87 -9.87 -31.17
CA GLU A 130 -3.97 -8.42 -31.08
C GLU A 130 -4.12 -7.97 -29.61
N GLN A 131 -5.06 -8.59 -28.89
CA GLN A 131 -5.28 -8.32 -27.47
C GLN A 131 -4.12 -8.80 -26.59
N ALA A 132 -3.46 -9.91 -26.95
CA ALA A 132 -2.29 -10.40 -26.23
C ALA A 132 -1.12 -9.40 -26.33
N VAL A 133 -0.85 -8.88 -27.53
CA VAL A 133 0.19 -7.87 -27.77
C VAL A 133 -0.12 -6.58 -27.02
N GLU A 134 -1.34 -6.08 -27.12
CA GLU A 134 -1.76 -4.86 -26.42
C GLU A 134 -1.52 -4.97 -24.90
N ASN A 135 -1.98 -6.05 -24.27
CA ASN A 135 -1.82 -6.24 -22.83
C ASN A 135 -0.38 -6.57 -22.42
N TYR A 136 0.37 -7.27 -23.26
CA TYR A 136 1.79 -7.55 -23.01
C TYR A 136 2.62 -6.27 -23.05
N ASP A 137 2.39 -5.38 -24.01
CA ASP A 137 3.12 -4.11 -24.10
C ASP A 137 2.82 -3.23 -22.88
N GLN A 138 1.58 -3.21 -22.39
CA GLN A 138 1.23 -2.54 -21.14
C GLN A 138 1.89 -3.20 -19.92
N LEU A 139 1.95 -4.55 -19.88
CA LEU A 139 2.64 -5.27 -18.82
C LEU A 139 4.13 -4.90 -18.76
N VAL A 140 4.83 -4.83 -19.90
CA VAL A 140 6.26 -4.51 -19.93
C VAL A 140 6.51 -3.14 -19.29
N VAL A 141 5.69 -2.14 -19.62
CA VAL A 141 5.80 -0.79 -19.04
C VAL A 141 5.44 -0.80 -17.55
N ALA A 142 4.28 -1.36 -17.20
CA ALA A 142 3.79 -1.39 -15.82
C ALA A 142 4.73 -2.17 -14.89
N TYR A 143 5.34 -3.25 -15.38
CA TYR A 143 6.31 -4.04 -14.63
C TYR A 143 7.62 -3.28 -14.43
N ALA A 144 8.14 -2.59 -15.45
CA ALA A 144 9.35 -1.79 -15.32
C ALA A 144 9.18 -0.66 -14.27
N ASP A 145 8.02 -0.01 -14.24
CA ASP A 145 7.69 1.00 -13.22
C ASP A 145 7.59 0.39 -11.81
N PHE A 146 6.90 -0.76 -11.70
CA PHE A 146 6.78 -1.52 -10.45
C PHE A 146 8.16 -1.95 -9.93
N GLU A 147 8.98 -2.57 -10.77
CA GLU A 147 10.33 -3.02 -10.43
C GLU A 147 11.21 -1.85 -10.01
N THR A 148 11.24 -0.76 -10.79
CA THR A 148 12.05 0.42 -10.47
C THR A 148 11.68 0.99 -9.10
N LYS A 149 10.38 1.07 -8.79
CA LYS A 149 9.91 1.53 -7.47
C LYS A 149 10.39 0.59 -6.37
N TYR A 150 10.19 -0.71 -6.52
CA TYR A 150 10.40 -1.68 -5.44
C TYR A 150 11.84 -2.19 -5.29
N GLN A 151 12.69 -2.03 -6.28
CA GLN A 151 14.13 -2.18 -6.11
C GLN A 151 14.73 -1.04 -5.26
N ASN A 152 14.17 0.16 -5.36
CA ASN A 152 14.64 1.35 -4.65
C ASN A 152 13.99 1.54 -3.28
N TYR A 153 12.75 1.06 -3.10
CA TYR A 153 11.97 1.15 -1.86
C TYR A 153 11.34 -0.19 -1.50
N HIS A 154 11.53 -0.61 -0.26
CA HIS A 154 10.92 -1.84 0.27
C HIS A 154 9.89 -1.49 1.35
N PRO A 155 8.62 -1.91 1.18
CA PRO A 155 7.65 -1.98 2.27
C PRO A 155 8.23 -2.76 3.45
N TYR A 156 7.77 -2.46 4.67
CA TYR A 156 8.35 -3.09 5.87
C TYR A 156 8.31 -4.62 5.82
N ALA A 157 7.23 -5.20 5.27
CA ALA A 157 7.08 -6.64 5.06
C ALA A 157 8.20 -7.27 4.22
N LEU A 158 8.76 -6.50 3.26
CA LEU A 158 9.72 -6.96 2.27
C LEU A 158 11.16 -6.54 2.60
N LYS A 159 11.36 -5.62 3.56
CA LYS A 159 12.69 -5.08 3.90
C LYS A 159 13.72 -6.14 4.31
N GLY A 160 13.26 -7.23 4.90
CA GLY A 160 14.11 -8.33 5.35
C GLY A 160 14.38 -9.39 4.28
N ASP A 161 13.75 -9.31 3.11
CA ASP A 161 13.85 -10.32 2.07
C ASP A 161 15.09 -10.10 1.20
N ALA A 162 16.10 -10.94 1.41
CA ALA A 162 17.34 -10.88 0.64
C ALA A 162 17.18 -11.34 -0.82
N GLN A 163 16.10 -12.06 -1.15
CA GLN A 163 15.84 -12.59 -2.50
C GLN A 163 14.99 -11.63 -3.33
N PHE A 164 14.22 -10.75 -2.68
CA PHE A 164 13.20 -9.92 -3.33
C PHE A 164 13.69 -9.20 -4.60
N ASN A 165 14.81 -8.46 -4.53
CA ASN A 165 15.33 -7.76 -5.72
C ASN A 165 15.74 -8.73 -6.84
N SER A 166 16.33 -9.88 -6.49
CA SER A 166 16.69 -10.88 -7.50
C SER A 166 15.48 -11.55 -8.13
N ASP A 167 14.38 -11.70 -7.38
CA ASP A 167 13.12 -12.21 -7.91
C ASP A 167 12.46 -11.20 -8.85
N LEU A 168 12.54 -9.89 -8.55
CA LEU A 168 12.06 -8.87 -9.47
C LEU A 168 12.80 -8.93 -10.81
N THR A 169 14.14 -8.93 -10.79
CA THR A 169 14.93 -9.04 -12.02
C THR A 169 14.70 -10.37 -12.75
N ARG A 170 14.43 -11.46 -12.02
CA ARG A 170 14.07 -12.74 -12.63
C ARG A 170 12.74 -12.65 -13.38
N ILE A 171 11.73 -12.00 -12.79
CA ILE A 171 10.43 -11.79 -13.43
C ILE A 171 10.57 -10.88 -14.65
N GLU A 172 11.35 -9.80 -14.58
CA GLU A 172 11.69 -8.95 -15.73
C GLU A 172 12.20 -9.81 -16.89
N GLY A 173 13.19 -10.67 -16.62
CA GLY A 173 13.76 -11.57 -17.60
C GLY A 173 12.76 -12.58 -18.18
N MET A 174 11.84 -13.10 -17.36
CA MET A 174 10.77 -14.00 -17.82
C MET A 174 9.79 -13.28 -18.75
N ILE A 175 9.36 -12.07 -18.39
CA ILE A 175 8.47 -11.25 -19.20
C ILE A 175 9.16 -10.92 -20.53
N ALA A 176 10.41 -10.45 -20.49
CA ALA A 176 11.19 -10.10 -21.68
C ALA A 176 11.40 -11.32 -22.61
N ALA A 177 11.64 -12.50 -22.05
CA ALA A 177 11.82 -13.72 -22.86
C ALA A 177 10.57 -14.10 -23.65
N ALA A 178 9.37 -13.72 -23.19
CA ALA A 178 8.12 -14.01 -23.89
C ALA A 178 7.85 -13.09 -25.10
N ALA A 179 8.58 -11.96 -25.24
CA ALA A 179 8.30 -10.89 -26.21
C ALA A 179 8.12 -11.41 -27.65
N ASP A 180 9.13 -12.11 -28.16
CA ASP A 180 9.14 -12.58 -29.55
C ASP A 180 7.93 -13.48 -29.84
N ASN A 181 7.56 -14.35 -28.90
CA ASN A 181 6.42 -15.26 -29.01
C ASN A 181 5.08 -14.52 -28.96
N VAL A 182 4.95 -13.49 -28.12
CA VAL A 182 3.74 -12.67 -28.06
C VAL A 182 3.54 -11.86 -29.34
N HIS A 183 4.58 -11.17 -29.80
CA HIS A 183 4.48 -10.27 -30.96
C HIS A 183 4.38 -11.03 -32.28
N SER A 184 5.22 -12.04 -32.49
CA SER A 184 5.41 -12.64 -33.82
C SER A 184 5.46 -14.18 -33.83
N GLY A 185 5.86 -14.82 -32.74
CA GLY A 185 6.05 -16.26 -32.62
C GLY A 185 4.81 -17.05 -32.21
N ASP A 186 4.95 -18.02 -31.32
CA ASP A 186 3.88 -18.93 -30.91
C ASP A 186 3.20 -18.45 -29.62
N LEU A 187 1.89 -18.13 -29.69
CA LEU A 187 1.14 -17.66 -28.52
C LEU A 187 0.95 -18.72 -27.45
N HIS A 188 0.88 -20.00 -27.83
CA HIS A 188 0.83 -21.08 -26.85
C HIS A 188 2.14 -21.14 -26.06
N GLN A 189 3.27 -21.02 -26.74
CA GLN A 189 4.56 -20.93 -26.08
C GLN A 189 4.68 -19.65 -25.23
N ALA A 190 4.19 -18.50 -25.71
CA ALA A 190 4.14 -17.27 -24.92
C ALA A 190 3.34 -17.46 -23.62
N HIS A 191 2.18 -18.11 -23.71
CA HIS A 191 1.34 -18.42 -22.54
C HIS A 191 2.13 -19.23 -21.50
N LEU A 192 2.74 -20.35 -21.92
CA LEU A 192 3.56 -21.19 -21.04
C LEU A 192 4.71 -20.42 -20.39
N MET A 193 5.38 -19.54 -21.15
CA MET A 193 6.47 -18.72 -20.61
C MET A 193 5.99 -17.69 -19.59
N LEU A 194 4.83 -17.07 -19.84
CA LEU A 194 4.23 -16.12 -18.90
C LEU A 194 3.73 -16.84 -17.64
N GLU A 195 3.20 -18.07 -17.72
CA GLU A 195 2.74 -18.82 -16.55
C GLU A 195 3.83 -19.02 -15.48
N GLU A 196 5.10 -19.12 -15.88
CA GLU A 196 6.26 -19.26 -14.99
C GLU A 196 6.50 -18.03 -14.09
N VAL A 197 5.92 -16.87 -14.41
CA VAL A 197 5.98 -15.67 -13.56
C VAL A 197 5.17 -15.85 -12.27
N ARG A 198 4.02 -16.55 -12.36
CA ARG A 198 3.09 -16.77 -11.24
C ARG A 198 3.77 -17.36 -9.99
N PRO A 199 4.51 -18.49 -10.06
CA PRO A 199 5.12 -19.08 -8.87
C PRO A 199 6.13 -18.15 -8.20
N VAL A 200 6.85 -17.30 -8.95
CA VAL A 200 7.82 -16.37 -8.36
C VAL A 200 7.11 -15.34 -7.47
N PHE A 201 6.04 -14.72 -7.96
CA PHE A 201 5.23 -13.79 -7.14
C PHE A 201 4.56 -14.48 -5.96
N GLN A 202 4.01 -15.69 -6.16
CA GLN A 202 3.42 -16.46 -5.07
C GLN A 202 4.43 -16.75 -3.97
N ASP A 203 5.67 -17.08 -4.33
CA ASP A 203 6.71 -17.31 -3.35
C ASP A 203 7.09 -16.01 -2.63
N ILE A 204 7.14 -14.85 -3.32
CA ILE A 204 7.33 -13.52 -2.69
C ILE A 204 6.28 -13.31 -1.61
N PHE A 205 5.00 -13.50 -1.94
CA PHE A 205 3.92 -13.28 -0.99
C PHE A 205 3.99 -14.23 0.20
N LYS A 206 4.21 -15.53 -0.05
CA LYS A 206 4.30 -16.56 0.99
C LYS A 206 5.46 -16.30 1.96
N ARG A 207 6.67 -16.06 1.45
CA ARG A 207 7.87 -15.88 2.31
C ARG A 207 7.79 -14.61 3.15
N ASN A 208 7.04 -13.61 2.69
CA ASN A 208 6.87 -12.33 3.37
C ASN A 208 5.54 -12.20 4.13
N ASN A 209 4.83 -13.32 4.34
CA ASN A 209 3.58 -13.39 5.10
C ASN A 209 2.47 -12.46 4.58
N PHE A 210 2.41 -12.25 3.27
CA PHE A 210 1.24 -11.62 2.66
C PHE A 210 0.06 -12.60 2.70
N SER A 211 -1.10 -12.08 3.07
CA SER A 211 -2.35 -12.83 3.05
C SER A 211 -2.79 -13.01 1.60
N MET A 212 -2.94 -14.26 1.13
CA MET A 212 -3.51 -14.53 -0.20
C MET A 212 -4.96 -14.04 -0.31
N LEU A 213 -5.70 -14.06 0.81
CA LEU A 213 -6.99 -13.40 0.93
C LEU A 213 -6.89 -11.89 0.68
N ALA A 214 -5.87 -11.20 1.22
CA ALA A 214 -5.67 -9.77 0.97
C ALA A 214 -5.35 -9.48 -0.51
N VAL A 215 -4.51 -10.32 -1.14
CA VAL A 215 -4.22 -10.23 -2.57
C VAL A 215 -5.50 -10.36 -3.40
N ALA A 216 -6.33 -11.37 -3.09
CA ALA A 216 -7.61 -11.60 -3.77
C ALA A 216 -8.61 -10.47 -3.52
N LEU A 217 -8.67 -9.92 -2.31
CA LEU A 217 -9.57 -8.81 -1.94
C LEU A 217 -9.24 -7.53 -2.71
N VAL A 218 -7.97 -7.19 -2.92
CA VAL A 218 -7.59 -6.02 -3.73
C VAL A 218 -7.95 -6.24 -5.21
N ASP A 219 -7.71 -7.42 -5.76
CA ASP A 219 -8.11 -7.73 -7.15
C ASP A 219 -9.64 -7.65 -7.35
N PHE A 220 -10.41 -8.07 -6.34
CA PHE A 220 -11.85 -7.89 -6.32
C PHE A 220 -12.25 -6.42 -6.21
N HIS A 221 -11.59 -5.62 -5.37
CA HIS A 221 -11.88 -4.19 -5.19
C HIS A 221 -11.83 -3.43 -6.51
N ASP A 222 -10.77 -3.60 -7.29
CA ASP A 222 -10.57 -2.83 -8.53
C ASP A 222 -11.69 -3.09 -9.54
N ALA A 223 -12.10 -4.35 -9.68
CA ALA A 223 -13.23 -4.71 -10.54
C ALA A 223 -14.58 -4.29 -9.93
N MET A 224 -14.72 -4.36 -8.61
CA MET A 224 -15.91 -3.89 -7.90
C MET A 224 -16.13 -2.40 -8.14
N GLU A 225 -15.09 -1.56 -8.06
CA GLU A 225 -15.23 -0.11 -8.28
C GLU A 225 -15.78 0.21 -9.68
N LEU A 226 -15.39 -0.52 -10.74
CA LEU A 226 -15.99 -0.37 -12.07
C LEU A 226 -17.50 -0.66 -12.09
N MET A 227 -17.93 -1.67 -11.32
CA MET A 227 -19.33 -2.02 -11.18
C MET A 227 -20.09 -1.01 -10.31
N LEU A 228 -19.44 -0.41 -9.31
CA LEU A 228 -19.99 0.69 -8.51
C LEU A 228 -20.18 1.96 -9.33
N ASP A 229 -19.23 2.28 -10.22
CA ASP A 229 -19.36 3.40 -11.17
C ASP A 229 -20.57 3.20 -12.09
N ALA A 230 -20.73 2.00 -12.65
CA ALA A 230 -21.90 1.65 -13.47
C ALA A 230 -23.22 1.72 -12.70
N ALA A 231 -23.24 1.23 -11.45
CA ALA A 231 -24.40 1.31 -10.56
C ALA A 231 -24.78 2.77 -10.24
N THR A 232 -23.79 3.61 -9.96
CA THR A 232 -23.95 5.06 -9.69
C THR A 232 -24.50 5.79 -10.92
N ALA A 233 -24.04 5.39 -12.11
CA ALA A 233 -24.53 5.90 -13.38
C ALA A 233 -25.91 5.36 -13.77
N GLN A 234 -26.52 4.49 -12.96
CA GLN A 234 -27.80 3.83 -13.25
C GLN A 234 -27.77 2.99 -14.54
N ASP A 235 -26.58 2.52 -14.95
CA ASP A 235 -26.38 1.75 -16.19
C ASP A 235 -26.53 0.25 -15.94
N ALA A 236 -27.77 -0.23 -15.99
CA ALA A 236 -28.09 -1.65 -15.81
C ALA A 236 -27.43 -2.57 -16.85
N ALA A 237 -27.18 -2.09 -18.07
CA ALA A 237 -26.56 -2.89 -19.12
C ALA A 237 -25.08 -3.11 -18.80
N GLN A 238 -24.39 -2.05 -18.37
CA GLN A 238 -22.99 -2.12 -17.98
C GLN A 238 -22.78 -2.96 -16.71
N VAL A 239 -23.67 -2.83 -15.71
CA VAL A 239 -23.65 -3.68 -14.51
C VAL A 239 -23.76 -5.17 -14.90
N GLN A 240 -24.70 -5.52 -15.79
CA GLN A 240 -24.87 -6.89 -16.27
C GLN A 240 -23.66 -7.39 -17.08
N ALA A 241 -23.03 -6.51 -17.86
CA ALA A 241 -21.87 -6.85 -18.67
C ALA A 241 -20.62 -7.14 -17.84
N ILE A 242 -20.38 -6.37 -16.77
CA ILE A 242 -19.19 -6.47 -15.92
C ILE A 242 -19.34 -7.57 -14.84
N TYR A 243 -20.56 -7.86 -14.40
CA TYR A 243 -20.82 -8.81 -13.31
C TYR A 243 -20.08 -10.15 -13.39
N PRO A 244 -20.00 -10.85 -14.55
CA PRO A 244 -19.32 -12.15 -14.62
C PRO A 244 -17.86 -12.08 -14.16
N GLU A 245 -17.15 -11.02 -14.55
CA GLU A 245 -15.74 -10.80 -14.18
C GLU A 245 -15.60 -10.49 -12.69
N VAL A 246 -16.44 -9.58 -12.16
CA VAL A 246 -16.43 -9.20 -10.73
C VAL A 246 -16.77 -10.41 -9.85
N SER A 247 -17.76 -11.20 -10.26
CA SER A 247 -18.15 -12.42 -9.58
C SER A 247 -17.04 -13.46 -9.54
N GLN A 248 -16.29 -13.63 -10.64
CA GLN A 248 -15.14 -14.53 -10.71
C GLN A 248 -14.02 -14.08 -9.76
N LYS A 249 -13.74 -12.78 -9.68
CA LYS A 249 -12.75 -12.25 -8.72
C LYS A 249 -13.19 -12.46 -7.28
N LEU A 250 -14.48 -12.31 -6.99
CA LEU A 250 -15.02 -12.64 -5.66
C LEU A 250 -14.93 -14.14 -5.34
N GLN A 251 -15.03 -15.04 -6.32
CA GLN A 251 -14.81 -16.48 -6.10
C GLN A 251 -13.39 -16.79 -5.64
N ALA A 252 -12.39 -16.05 -6.12
CA ALA A 252 -11.02 -16.19 -5.63
C ALA A 252 -10.89 -15.78 -4.15
N VAL A 253 -11.62 -14.75 -3.72
CA VAL A 253 -11.72 -14.36 -2.31
C VAL A 253 -12.38 -15.48 -1.48
N GLU A 254 -13.50 -16.01 -1.98
CA GLU A 254 -14.26 -17.10 -1.34
C GLU A 254 -13.45 -18.39 -1.18
N ALA A 255 -12.54 -18.66 -2.12
CA ALA A 255 -11.63 -19.81 -2.03
C ALA A 255 -10.64 -19.68 -0.86
N GLU A 256 -10.22 -18.46 -0.53
CA GLU A 256 -9.29 -18.19 0.57
C GLU A 256 -10.00 -18.09 1.93
N ALA A 257 -11.22 -17.54 1.96
CA ALA A 257 -12.09 -17.55 3.13
C ALA A 257 -13.56 -17.43 2.72
N ASN A 258 -14.45 -18.15 3.42
CA ASN A 258 -15.87 -18.20 3.05
C ASN A 258 -16.83 -18.05 4.24
N ASP A 259 -16.47 -17.18 5.18
CA ASP A 259 -17.30 -16.88 6.35
C ASP A 259 -18.45 -15.90 6.05
N ALA A 260 -19.24 -15.61 7.09
CA ALA A 260 -20.44 -14.78 6.98
C ALA A 260 -20.18 -13.37 6.44
N GLU A 261 -18.99 -12.80 6.65
CA GLU A 261 -18.70 -11.46 6.14
C GLU A 261 -18.42 -11.47 4.65
N ILE A 262 -17.72 -12.48 4.14
CA ILE A 262 -17.47 -12.66 2.70
C ILE A 262 -18.76 -13.05 1.98
N GLN A 263 -19.58 -13.91 2.59
CA GLN A 263 -20.91 -14.23 2.08
C GLN A 263 -21.84 -13.01 2.03
N ALA A 264 -21.66 -12.01 2.92
CA ALA A 264 -22.40 -10.76 2.83
C ALA A 264 -21.97 -9.92 1.61
N ILE A 265 -20.68 -9.92 1.24
CA ILE A 265 -20.20 -9.27 0.02
C ILE A 265 -20.84 -9.93 -1.21
N ARG A 266 -20.85 -11.27 -1.26
CA ARG A 266 -21.52 -12.04 -2.32
C ARG A 266 -22.98 -11.69 -2.45
N ALA A 267 -23.72 -11.72 -1.35
CA ALA A 267 -25.14 -11.37 -1.35
C ALA A 267 -25.38 -9.94 -1.88
N ASN A 268 -24.55 -8.97 -1.48
CA ASN A 268 -24.67 -7.59 -1.96
C ASN A 268 -24.35 -7.45 -3.47
N LEU A 269 -23.37 -8.20 -3.96
CA LEU A 269 -23.00 -8.24 -5.38
C LEU A 269 -24.14 -8.83 -6.22
N ASP A 270 -24.70 -9.96 -5.77
CA ASP A 270 -25.80 -10.65 -6.44
C ASP A 270 -27.08 -9.80 -6.41
N ASN A 271 -27.36 -9.11 -5.30
CA ASN A 271 -28.48 -8.17 -5.20
C ASN A 271 -28.34 -7.00 -6.19
N LEU A 272 -27.13 -6.48 -6.39
CA LEU A 272 -26.89 -5.41 -7.36
C LEU A 272 -27.19 -5.88 -8.79
N LEU A 273 -26.78 -7.11 -9.14
CA LEU A 273 -27.17 -7.72 -10.41
C LEU A 273 -28.69 -7.89 -10.53
N ASN A 274 -29.35 -8.36 -9.48
CA ASN A 274 -30.81 -8.55 -9.47
C ASN A 274 -31.55 -7.24 -9.76
N LEU A 275 -31.13 -6.12 -9.16
CA LEU A 275 -31.71 -4.80 -9.43
C LEU A 275 -31.50 -4.39 -10.90
N ALA A 276 -30.30 -4.60 -11.44
CA ALA A 276 -30.01 -4.31 -12.85
C ALA A 276 -30.88 -5.14 -13.81
N GLN A 277 -31.06 -6.44 -13.53
CA GLN A 277 -31.91 -7.33 -14.32
C GLN A 277 -33.40 -6.96 -14.24
N GLN A 278 -33.85 -6.44 -13.09
CA GLN A 278 -35.22 -5.98 -12.88
C GLN A 278 -35.48 -4.58 -13.44
N GLY A 279 -34.44 -3.88 -13.91
CA GLY A 279 -34.54 -2.48 -14.33
C GLY A 279 -34.79 -1.50 -13.18
N ALA A 280 -34.57 -1.93 -11.93
CA ALA A 280 -34.72 -1.11 -10.72
C ALA A 280 -33.49 -0.19 -10.54
N VAL A 281 -33.21 0.62 -11.55
CA VAL A 281 -31.95 1.38 -11.65
C VAL A 281 -31.82 2.47 -10.59
N GLU A 282 -32.93 2.95 -10.04
CA GLU A 282 -32.96 3.95 -8.96
C GLU A 282 -32.40 3.42 -7.64
N ASP A 283 -32.49 2.10 -7.40
CA ASP A 283 -32.02 1.46 -6.16
C ASP A 283 -30.57 0.99 -6.25
N MET A 284 -29.99 0.91 -7.46
CA MET A 284 -28.62 0.41 -7.69
C MET A 284 -27.54 1.20 -6.94
N PRO A 285 -27.55 2.55 -6.89
CA PRO A 285 -26.53 3.30 -6.15
C PRO A 285 -26.51 2.92 -4.65
N ALA A 286 -27.68 2.81 -4.02
CA ALA A 286 -27.78 2.44 -2.61
C ALA A 286 -27.30 1.00 -2.35
N GLN A 287 -27.60 0.08 -3.27
CA GLN A 287 -27.08 -1.29 -3.20
C GLN A 287 -25.56 -1.34 -3.43
N GLY A 288 -25.02 -0.48 -4.30
CA GLY A 288 -23.59 -0.29 -4.49
C GLY A 288 -22.88 0.19 -3.21
N ASP A 289 -23.47 1.16 -2.49
CA ASP A 289 -22.94 1.62 -1.21
C ASP A 289 -22.90 0.50 -0.15
N GLN A 290 -23.91 -0.37 -0.14
CA GLN A 290 -23.93 -1.55 0.74
C GLN A 290 -22.83 -2.55 0.39
N LEU A 291 -22.64 -2.83 -0.91
CA LEU A 291 -21.55 -3.66 -1.39
C LEU A 291 -20.19 -3.10 -0.94
N LYS A 292 -19.93 -1.82 -1.22
CA LYS A 292 -18.69 -1.13 -0.81
C LYS A 292 -18.48 -1.19 0.71
N SER A 293 -19.52 -0.94 1.49
CA SER A 293 -19.45 -0.97 2.96
C SER A 293 -19.11 -2.36 3.49
N SER A 294 -19.72 -3.41 2.94
CA SER A 294 -19.42 -4.80 3.32
C SER A 294 -18.00 -5.20 2.97
N PHE A 295 -17.50 -4.77 1.80
CA PHE A 295 -16.11 -4.98 1.38
C PHE A 295 -15.13 -4.27 2.33
N VAL A 296 -15.31 -2.97 2.57
CA VAL A 296 -14.42 -2.15 3.42
C VAL A 296 -14.29 -2.74 4.81
N LYS A 297 -15.38 -3.30 5.37
CA LYS A 297 -15.35 -3.96 6.68
C LYS A 297 -14.38 -5.14 6.71
N VAL A 298 -14.46 -6.04 5.73
CA VAL A 298 -13.57 -7.21 5.62
C VAL A 298 -12.14 -6.76 5.34
N TYR A 299 -11.99 -5.82 4.41
CA TYR A 299 -10.70 -5.33 3.95
C TYR A 299 -9.90 -4.65 5.08
N LEU A 300 -10.53 -3.83 5.92
CA LEU A 300 -9.84 -3.21 7.05
C LEU A 300 -9.39 -4.21 8.13
N GLN A 301 -10.05 -5.37 8.22
CA GLN A 301 -9.72 -6.38 9.22
C GLN A 301 -8.68 -7.40 8.72
N ARG A 302 -8.71 -7.70 7.41
CA ARG A 302 -8.05 -8.90 6.84
C ARG A 302 -7.31 -8.64 5.53
N GLY A 303 -7.44 -7.45 4.97
CA GLY A 303 -6.72 -6.95 3.80
C GLY A 303 -5.34 -6.41 4.14
#